data_AF-A0A7V3ABJ7-F1
#
_entry.id   AF-A0A7V3ABJ7-F1
#
_cell.length_a   1.000
_cell.length_b   1.000
_cell.length_c   1.000
_cell.angle_alpha   90.00
_cell.angle_beta   90.00
_cell.angle_gamma   90.00
#
_symmetry.space_group_name_H-M   'P 1'
#
loop_
_entity.id
_entity.type
_entity.pdbx_description
1 polymer ?
#
loop_
_entity_poly.entity_id
_entity_poly.type
_entity_poly.pdbx_seq_one_letter_code
_entity_poly.pdbx_strand_id
1 'polypeptide(L)'
;MKQTNDGPRPSAATRILPVAGRRVIVCSGTGCKANGSEAVYAAFVDAIEAAGAKVAVEFKHEGHQDGVPVTRSGCQGICSQAPLVTILPENILYMRVKPADVAEIVSATLGEGKVIDRLLYRKVDTGEACRGAQEIPFLHRQTHVVLRDVGTLDPENLDEYLRLGGYEAARKAFTSMTPEQICAEIGRSGLRGRGGGGFPTGRKWDAARQQPGAKKYVICNADEGDPGAFMNCSVMEGNPHSVIEGLMIAARAIGADEAYVYIRAEYPLAVRRMKKAV
;
A
#
# COMPACT_ATOMS: atom_id res chain seq x y z
N MET A 1 -37.67 -49.43 30.27
CA MET A 1 -37.50 -47.99 30.04
C MET A 1 -36.45 -47.47 31.00
N LYS A 2 -35.19 -47.33 30.56
CA LYS A 2 -34.13 -46.66 31.31
C LYS A 2 -33.75 -45.42 30.50
N GLN A 3 -33.94 -44.24 31.10
CA GLN A 3 -33.56 -42.95 30.55
C GLN A 3 -32.03 -42.89 30.44
N THR A 4 -31.53 -42.65 29.23
CA THR A 4 -30.12 -42.30 29.00
C THR A 4 -29.96 -40.79 29.16
N ASN A 5 -28.97 -40.44 29.97
CA ASN A 5 -28.58 -39.09 30.35
C ASN A 5 -27.71 -38.50 29.23
N ASP A 6 -28.31 -37.69 28.35
CA ASP A 6 -27.57 -36.95 27.32
C ASP A 6 -26.90 -35.72 27.96
N GLY A 7 -25.59 -35.81 28.17
CA GLY A 7 -24.77 -34.66 28.55
C GLY A 7 -24.77 -33.56 27.47
N PRO A 8 -24.38 -32.32 27.82
CA PRO A 8 -24.42 -31.20 26.90
C PRO A 8 -23.47 -31.46 25.72
N ARG A 9 -24.04 -31.46 24.52
CA ARG A 9 -23.29 -31.52 23.25
C ARG A 9 -22.34 -30.32 23.18
N PRO A 10 -21.13 -30.48 22.62
CA PRO A 10 -20.20 -29.37 22.45
C PRO A 10 -20.87 -28.24 21.67
N SER A 11 -20.74 -27.01 22.20
CA SER A 11 -21.29 -25.80 21.59
C SER A 11 -20.82 -25.71 20.15
N ALA A 12 -21.76 -25.51 19.23
CA ALA A 12 -21.49 -25.26 17.83
C ALA A 12 -20.37 -24.23 17.70
N ALA A 13 -19.25 -24.64 17.09
CA ALA A 13 -18.22 -23.71 16.65
C ALA A 13 -18.91 -22.60 15.88
N THR A 14 -18.75 -21.36 16.35
CA THR A 14 -19.30 -20.17 15.72
C THR A 14 -18.79 -20.14 14.29
N ARG A 15 -19.59 -20.66 13.37
CA ARG A 15 -19.30 -20.64 11.94
C ARG A 15 -19.26 -19.16 11.59
N ILE A 16 -18.07 -18.61 11.38
CA ILE A 16 -17.94 -17.26 10.83
C ILE A 16 -18.60 -17.36 9.47
N LEU A 17 -19.84 -16.89 9.37
CA LEU A 17 -20.42 -16.62 8.07
C LEU A 17 -19.46 -15.63 7.44
N PRO A 18 -18.81 -15.96 6.31
CA PRO A 18 -17.91 -15.02 5.67
C PRO A 18 -18.75 -13.79 5.38
N VAL A 19 -18.46 -12.69 6.07
CA VAL A 19 -19.09 -11.42 5.74
C VAL A 19 -18.44 -11.01 4.43
N ALA A 20 -19.05 -11.51 3.35
CA ALA A 20 -18.60 -11.30 1.99
C ALA A 20 -18.36 -9.81 1.77
N GLY A 21 -17.14 -9.44 1.39
CA GLY A 21 -16.78 -8.06 1.06
C GLY A 21 -15.80 -7.37 2.02
N ARG A 22 -15.41 -7.95 3.16
CA ARG A 22 -14.37 -7.37 4.02
C ARG A 22 -12.96 -7.76 3.59
N ARG A 23 -12.05 -6.78 3.53
CA ARG A 23 -10.61 -6.98 3.27
C ARG A 23 -9.78 -6.56 4.49
N VAL A 24 -8.86 -7.41 4.90
CA VAL A 24 -7.84 -7.15 5.92
C VAL A 24 -6.55 -6.72 5.22
N ILE A 25 -5.98 -5.60 5.66
CA ILE A 25 -4.75 -5.04 5.11
C ILE A 25 -3.74 -4.89 6.24
N VAL A 26 -2.68 -5.70 6.21
CA VAL A 26 -1.59 -5.63 7.20
C VAL A 26 -0.44 -4.81 6.64
N CYS A 27 -0.11 -3.71 7.32
CA CYS A 27 0.98 -2.82 6.92
C CYS A 27 2.31 -3.58 6.90
N SER A 28 2.95 -3.61 5.72
CA SER A 28 4.20 -4.33 5.47
C SER A 28 5.30 -3.40 4.95
N GLY A 29 5.22 -2.11 5.29
CA GLY A 29 6.34 -1.18 5.17
C GLY A 29 7.40 -1.45 6.23
N THR A 30 8.65 -1.03 5.98
CA THR A 30 9.81 -1.32 6.83
C THR A 30 9.58 -1.06 8.33
N GLY A 31 8.92 0.05 8.70
CA GLY A 31 8.62 0.36 10.11
C GLY A 31 7.68 -0.65 10.79
N CYS A 32 6.64 -1.13 10.10
CA CYS A 32 5.73 -2.14 10.65
C CYS A 32 6.37 -3.54 10.68
N LYS A 33 7.18 -3.86 9.66
CA LYS A 33 7.93 -5.12 9.64
C LYS A 33 8.90 -5.23 10.81
N ALA A 34 9.61 -4.15 11.12
CA ALA A 34 10.49 -4.07 12.28
C ALA A 34 9.75 -4.26 13.62
N ASN A 35 8.44 -3.94 13.67
CA ASN A 35 7.57 -4.15 14.83
C ASN A 35 6.78 -5.47 14.79
N GLY A 36 7.12 -6.40 13.89
CA GLY A 36 6.54 -7.75 13.87
C GLY A 36 5.25 -7.90 13.06
N SER A 37 4.97 -7.01 12.09
CA SER A 37 3.73 -7.11 11.29
C SER A 37 3.61 -8.38 10.46
N GLU A 38 4.70 -9.04 10.08
CA GLU A 38 4.65 -10.33 9.37
C GLU A 38 4.08 -11.46 10.25
N ALA A 39 4.36 -11.44 11.55
CA ALA A 39 3.75 -12.39 12.49
C ALA A 39 2.25 -12.13 12.67
N VAL A 40 1.84 -10.87 12.63
CA VAL A 40 0.41 -10.48 12.64
C VAL A 40 -0.27 -10.97 11.36
N TYR A 41 0.37 -10.79 10.20
CA TYR A 41 -0.15 -11.28 8.92
C TYR A 41 -0.35 -12.81 8.94
N ALA A 42 0.67 -13.56 9.37
CA ALA A 42 0.59 -15.02 9.47
C ALA A 42 -0.55 -15.45 10.41
N ALA A 43 -0.65 -14.81 11.58
CA ALA A 43 -1.73 -15.09 12.53
C ALA A 43 -3.13 -14.82 11.94
N PHE A 44 -3.29 -13.82 11.05
CA PHE A 44 -4.57 -13.58 10.37
C PHE A 44 -4.94 -14.71 9.41
N VAL A 45 -3.96 -15.18 8.62
CA VAL A 45 -4.17 -16.31 7.70
C VAL A 45 -4.60 -17.54 8.51
N ASP A 46 -3.83 -17.91 9.54
CA ASP A 46 -4.11 -19.10 10.36
C ASP A 46 -5.46 -18.99 11.09
N ALA A 47 -5.77 -17.83 11.67
CA ALA A 47 -7.00 -17.65 12.45
C ALA A 47 -8.26 -17.66 11.59
N ILE A 48 -8.21 -17.10 10.38
CA ILE A 48 -9.36 -17.10 9.47
C ILE A 48 -9.61 -18.50 8.91
N GLU A 49 -8.55 -19.23 8.56
CA GLU A 49 -8.65 -20.64 8.14
C GLU A 49 -9.22 -21.52 9.27
N ALA A 50 -8.72 -21.36 10.50
CA ALA A 50 -9.21 -22.08 11.68
C ALA A 50 -10.69 -21.78 11.99
N ALA A 51 -11.16 -20.58 11.65
CA ALA A 51 -12.57 -20.21 11.80
C ALA A 51 -13.49 -20.76 10.68
N GLY A 52 -12.94 -21.54 9.75
CA GLY A 52 -13.68 -22.21 8.67
C GLY A 52 -14.05 -21.29 7.50
N ALA A 53 -13.43 -20.11 7.40
CA ALA A 53 -13.57 -19.22 6.25
C ALA A 53 -12.40 -19.41 5.27
N LYS A 54 -12.66 -19.30 3.97
CA LYS A 54 -11.59 -19.27 2.96
C LYS A 54 -10.80 -17.96 3.12
N VAL A 55 -9.47 -18.01 2.97
CA VAL A 55 -8.59 -16.83 2.93
C VAL A 55 -8.15 -16.59 1.49
N ALA A 56 -8.23 -15.34 1.03
CA ALA A 56 -7.64 -14.92 -0.23
C ALA A 56 -6.39 -14.07 0.06
N VAL A 57 -5.20 -14.61 -0.19
CA VAL A 57 -3.94 -13.87 0.05
C VAL A 57 -3.48 -13.04 -1.15
N GLU A 58 -4.12 -13.22 -2.29
CA GLU A 58 -3.82 -12.52 -3.55
C GLU A 58 -5.10 -11.93 -4.13
N PHE A 59 -4.98 -10.72 -4.69
CA PHE A 59 -6.06 -10.12 -5.45
C PHE A 59 -6.01 -10.62 -6.90
N LYS A 60 -7.16 -11.02 -7.46
CA LYS A 60 -7.28 -11.45 -8.86
C LYS A 60 -8.22 -10.53 -9.65
N HIS A 61 -7.83 -10.15 -10.86
CA HIS A 61 -8.62 -9.29 -11.76
C HIS A 61 -9.93 -9.94 -12.24
N GLU A 62 -9.93 -11.25 -12.45
CA GLU A 62 -11.06 -12.00 -12.99
C GLU A 62 -11.62 -13.00 -11.97
N GLY A 63 -12.89 -12.82 -11.59
CA GLY A 63 -13.64 -13.72 -10.71
C GLY A 63 -14.03 -13.11 -9.36
N HIS A 64 -15.06 -13.67 -8.74
CA HIS A 64 -15.35 -13.40 -7.33
C HIS A 64 -14.22 -13.96 -6.47
N GLN A 65 -13.69 -13.14 -5.55
CA GLN A 65 -12.77 -13.66 -4.54
C GLN A 65 -13.56 -14.47 -3.53
N ASP A 66 -13.35 -15.79 -3.59
CA ASP A 66 -13.81 -16.73 -2.60
C ASP A 66 -12.98 -16.56 -1.31
N GLY A 67 -13.57 -15.93 -0.29
CA GLY A 67 -12.95 -15.80 1.03
C GLY A 67 -12.71 -14.37 1.50
N VAL A 68 -12.08 -14.24 2.66
CA VAL A 68 -11.68 -12.95 3.24
C VAL A 68 -10.30 -12.57 2.69
N PRO A 69 -10.15 -11.47 1.96
CA PRO A 69 -8.84 -11.07 1.46
C PRO A 69 -7.94 -10.57 2.60
N VAL A 70 -6.75 -11.16 2.72
CA VAL A 70 -5.71 -10.75 3.68
C VAL A 70 -4.46 -10.37 2.89
N THR A 71 -4.27 -9.06 2.74
CA THR A 71 -3.24 -8.50 1.88
C THR A 71 -2.18 -7.75 2.68
N ARG A 72 -0.99 -7.66 2.10
CA ARG A 72 0.06 -6.77 2.59
C ARG A 72 -0.09 -5.42 1.92
N SER A 73 0.32 -4.35 2.58
CA SER A 73 0.43 -3.04 1.94
C SER A 73 1.76 -2.35 2.22
N GLY A 74 1.99 -1.22 1.57
CA GLY A 74 3.05 -0.27 1.94
C GLY A 74 2.84 0.37 3.30
N CYS A 75 3.60 1.43 3.59
CA CYS A 75 3.47 2.18 4.83
C CYS A 75 2.08 2.86 4.93
N GLN A 76 1.38 2.69 6.05
CA GLN A 76 0.10 3.38 6.32
C GLN A 76 0.27 4.72 7.06
N GLY A 77 1.50 5.22 7.19
CA GLY A 77 1.78 6.62 7.56
C GLY A 77 2.00 6.92 9.05
N ILE A 78 1.66 6.03 9.98
CA ILE A 78 1.83 6.28 11.44
C ILE A 78 2.67 5.20 12.14
N CYS A 79 3.96 5.13 11.80
CA CYS A 79 4.88 4.11 12.29
C CYS A 79 5.04 4.05 13.82
N SER A 80 4.78 5.14 14.54
CA SER A 80 4.79 5.18 16.01
C SER A 80 3.68 4.33 16.66
N GLN A 81 2.73 3.86 15.85
CA GLN A 81 1.59 3.03 16.28
C GLN A 81 1.60 1.65 15.62
N ALA A 82 2.72 1.24 15.04
CA ALA A 82 2.89 -0.07 14.41
C ALA A 82 2.77 -1.24 15.42
N PRO A 83 2.40 -2.45 14.97
CA PRO A 83 1.87 -2.79 13.64
C PRO A 83 0.45 -2.24 13.38
N LEU A 84 0.19 -1.90 12.12
CA LEU A 84 -1.08 -1.31 11.66
C LEU A 84 -1.88 -2.34 10.84
N VAL A 85 -3.18 -2.43 11.10
CA VAL A 85 -4.12 -3.29 10.38
C VAL A 85 -5.35 -2.48 9.99
N THR A 86 -5.65 -2.42 8.69
CA THR A 86 -6.84 -1.75 8.17
C THR A 86 -7.90 -2.78 7.75
N ILE A 87 -9.15 -2.56 8.15
CA ILE A 87 -10.31 -3.35 7.72
C ILE A 87 -11.19 -2.50 6.80
N LEU A 88 -11.37 -2.96 5.57
CA LEU A 88 -12.28 -2.39 4.58
C LEU A 88 -13.56 -3.22 4.47
N PRO A 89 -14.71 -2.63 4.08
CA PRO A 89 -14.92 -1.22 3.71
C PRO A 89 -15.16 -0.27 4.90
N GLU A 90 -15.19 -0.77 6.14
CA GLU A 90 -15.49 0.01 7.33
C GLU A 90 -14.42 1.06 7.71
N ASN A 91 -13.28 1.06 7.01
CA ASN A 91 -12.13 1.93 7.25
C ASN A 91 -11.66 1.92 8.72
N ILE A 92 -11.69 0.75 9.35
CA ILE A 92 -11.22 0.58 10.73
C ILE A 92 -9.69 0.46 10.69
N LEU A 93 -8.98 1.30 11.43
CA LEU A 93 -7.53 1.25 11.58
C LEU A 93 -7.16 0.81 13.00
N TYR A 94 -6.74 -0.45 13.13
CA TYR A 94 -6.19 -0.98 14.37
C TYR A 94 -4.69 -0.72 14.46
N MET A 95 -4.25 -0.40 15.68
CA MET A 95 -2.91 0.03 16.02
C MET A 95 -2.29 -0.89 17.07
N ARG A 96 -0.96 -0.98 17.03
CA ARG A 96 -0.15 -1.80 17.95
C ARG A 96 -0.65 -3.25 18.03
N VAL A 97 -1.15 -3.76 16.91
CA VAL A 97 -1.75 -5.10 16.84
C VAL A 97 -0.66 -6.13 17.08
N LYS A 98 -0.92 -7.05 18.01
CA LYS A 98 -0.07 -8.20 18.30
C LYS A 98 -0.71 -9.47 17.73
N PRO A 99 0.06 -10.54 17.49
CA PRO A 99 -0.50 -11.83 17.07
C PRO A 99 -1.61 -12.34 18.01
N ALA A 100 -1.49 -12.07 19.32
CA ALA A 100 -2.48 -12.45 20.31
C ALA A 100 -3.84 -11.73 20.17
N ASP A 101 -3.87 -10.56 19.51
CA ASP A 101 -5.10 -9.80 19.29
C ASP A 101 -5.90 -10.33 18.09
N VAL A 102 -5.27 -11.12 17.22
CA VAL A 102 -5.85 -11.52 15.92
C VAL A 102 -7.09 -12.38 16.09
N ALA A 103 -7.10 -13.32 17.04
CA ALA A 103 -8.27 -14.16 17.29
C ALA A 103 -9.50 -13.33 17.66
N GLU A 104 -9.32 -12.28 18.48
CA GLU A 104 -10.39 -11.35 18.85
C GLU A 104 -10.85 -10.51 17.64
N ILE A 105 -9.92 -10.03 16.80
CA ILE A 105 -10.27 -9.26 15.59
C ILE A 105 -11.08 -10.13 14.63
N VAL A 106 -10.69 -11.39 14.44
CA VAL A 106 -11.40 -12.31 13.55
C VAL A 106 -12.80 -12.61 14.09
N SER A 107 -12.95 -12.93 15.39
CA SER A 107 -14.28 -13.23 15.95
C SER A 107 -15.18 -11.98 16.06
N ALA A 108 -14.68 -10.90 16.67
CA ALA A 108 -15.48 -9.73 16.98
C ALA A 108 -15.67 -8.82 15.76
N THR A 109 -14.60 -8.47 15.05
CA THR A 109 -14.68 -7.52 13.93
C THR A 109 -15.10 -8.20 12.64
N LEU A 110 -14.44 -9.29 12.24
CA LEU A 110 -14.79 -9.95 10.98
C LEU A 110 -16.09 -10.74 11.10
N GLY A 111 -16.31 -11.44 12.23
CA GLY A 111 -17.51 -12.23 12.50
C GLY A 111 -18.73 -11.40 12.90
N GLU A 112 -18.62 -10.56 13.94
CA GLU A 112 -19.76 -9.82 14.51
C GLU A 112 -19.88 -8.37 14.03
N GLY A 113 -18.89 -7.83 13.32
CA GLY A 113 -18.86 -6.41 12.93
C GLY A 113 -18.57 -5.44 14.08
N LYS A 114 -18.11 -5.93 15.23
CA LYS A 114 -17.79 -5.12 16.41
C LYS A 114 -16.39 -4.53 16.33
N VAL A 115 -16.28 -3.26 16.69
CA VAL A 115 -15.00 -2.54 16.74
C VAL A 115 -14.34 -2.74 18.11
N ILE A 116 -13.04 -3.04 18.11
CA ILE A 116 -12.25 -3.26 19.33
C ILE A 116 -11.62 -1.94 19.76
N ASP A 117 -12.27 -1.25 20.70
CA ASP A 117 -11.91 0.11 21.14
C ASP A 117 -10.47 0.23 21.67
N ARG A 118 -9.96 -0.80 22.37
CA ARG A 118 -8.58 -0.81 22.90
C ARG A 118 -7.50 -0.79 21.81
N LEU A 119 -7.84 -1.17 20.57
CA LEU A 119 -6.92 -1.20 19.43
C LEU A 119 -7.03 0.06 18.56
N LEU A 120 -7.93 0.99 18.88
CA LEU A 120 -8.09 2.24 18.15
C LEU A 120 -7.09 3.30 18.64
N TYR A 121 -6.80 4.26 17.76
CA TYR A 121 -6.07 5.46 18.16
C TYR A 121 -6.90 6.26 19.15
N ARG A 122 -6.27 6.78 20.22
CA ARG A 122 -6.91 7.75 21.12
C ARG A 122 -6.29 9.12 20.94
N LYS A 123 -7.14 10.13 20.75
CA LYS A 123 -6.70 11.52 20.72
C LYS A 123 -6.09 11.90 22.07
N VAL A 124 -4.93 12.53 22.04
CA VAL A 124 -4.13 12.83 23.26
C VAL A 124 -4.83 13.87 24.13
N ASP A 125 -5.58 14.78 23.52
CA ASP A 125 -6.30 15.87 24.17
C ASP A 125 -7.66 15.44 24.74
N THR A 126 -8.45 14.66 24.00
CA THR A 126 -9.82 14.30 24.40
C THR A 126 -9.99 12.87 24.92
N GLY A 127 -9.04 11.97 24.66
CA GLY A 127 -9.17 10.53 24.93
C GLY A 127 -10.14 9.77 24.00
N GLU A 128 -10.78 10.49 23.08
CA GLU A 128 -11.74 9.95 22.13
C GLU A 128 -11.05 8.95 21.18
N ALA A 129 -11.72 7.83 20.93
CA ALA A 129 -11.24 6.81 20.01
C ALA A 129 -11.52 7.23 18.55
N CYS A 130 -10.52 7.07 17.69
CA CYS A 130 -10.63 7.28 16.26
C CYS A 130 -10.77 5.93 15.56
N ARG A 131 -11.86 5.75 14.83
CA ARG A 131 -12.14 4.51 14.09
C ARG A 131 -11.15 4.30 12.95
N GLY A 132 -10.78 5.36 12.24
CA GLY A 132 -9.97 5.28 11.02
C GLY A 132 -9.05 6.47 10.78
N ALA A 133 -8.26 6.39 9.71
CA ALA A 133 -7.28 7.42 9.33
C ALA A 133 -7.86 8.84 9.24
N GLN A 134 -9.12 8.99 8.79
CA GLN A 134 -9.78 10.28 8.62
C GLN A 134 -10.13 11.00 9.93
N GLU A 135 -10.15 10.27 11.05
CA GLU A 135 -10.45 10.84 12.37
C GLU A 135 -9.18 11.19 13.15
N ILE A 136 -8.02 10.67 12.71
CA ILE A 136 -6.74 10.82 13.40
C ILE A 136 -6.14 12.19 13.05
N PRO A 137 -5.86 13.07 14.04
CA PRO A 137 -5.31 14.41 13.80
C PRO A 137 -4.06 14.46 12.91
N PHE A 138 -3.16 13.49 13.11
CA PHE A 138 -1.92 13.40 12.35
C PHE A 138 -2.15 13.07 10.86
N LEU A 139 -3.15 12.23 10.53
CA LEU A 139 -3.36 11.71 9.18
C LEU A 139 -4.33 12.58 8.36
N HIS A 140 -5.47 12.99 8.94
CA HIS A 140 -6.53 13.67 8.18
C HIS A 140 -6.14 15.06 7.65
N ARG A 141 -5.09 15.67 8.20
CA ARG A 141 -4.58 16.98 7.75
C ARG A 141 -3.58 16.88 6.60
N GLN A 142 -3.30 15.66 6.12
CA GLN A 142 -2.34 15.43 5.05
C GLN A 142 -3.04 15.32 3.70
N THR A 143 -2.43 15.89 2.67
CA THR A 143 -2.85 15.67 1.28
C THR A 143 -1.90 14.69 0.62
N HIS A 144 -2.34 13.46 0.43
CA HIS A 144 -1.55 12.44 -0.26
C HIS A 144 -1.76 12.55 -1.76
N VAL A 145 -0.72 12.98 -2.49
CA VAL A 145 -0.71 13.00 -3.96
C VAL A 145 0.10 11.82 -4.48
N VAL A 146 1.39 11.75 -4.12
CA VAL A 146 2.30 10.65 -4.52
C VAL A 146 2.00 9.37 -3.73
N LEU A 147 1.59 9.52 -2.47
CA LEU A 147 1.33 8.40 -1.56
C LEU A 147 -0.14 7.97 -1.52
N ARG A 148 -1.01 8.50 -2.40
CA ARG A 148 -2.47 8.35 -2.29
C ARG A 148 -2.95 6.89 -2.23
N ASP A 149 -2.26 6.00 -2.93
CA ASP A 149 -2.57 4.56 -3.01
C ASP A 149 -1.67 3.73 -2.07
N VAL A 150 -0.65 4.36 -1.46
CA VAL A 150 0.28 3.69 -0.56
C VAL A 150 -0.41 3.40 0.77
N GLY A 151 -0.32 2.16 1.22
CA GLY A 151 -0.91 1.71 2.49
C GLY A 151 -2.24 0.97 2.33
N THR A 152 -2.90 1.08 1.18
CA THR A 152 -4.11 0.33 0.82
C THR A 152 -3.87 -0.65 -0.32
N LEU A 153 -3.07 -0.25 -1.32
CA LEU A 153 -2.62 -1.11 -2.42
C LEU A 153 -1.71 -2.23 -1.91
N ASP A 154 -1.86 -3.44 -2.47
CA ASP A 154 -0.80 -4.44 -2.41
C ASP A 154 0.32 -4.09 -3.42
N PRO A 155 1.53 -3.70 -2.94
CA PRO A 155 2.61 -3.24 -3.80
C PRO A 155 3.14 -4.29 -4.77
N GLU A 156 2.80 -5.56 -4.59
CA GLU A 156 3.26 -6.66 -5.44
C GLU A 156 2.16 -7.19 -6.38
N ASN A 157 1.00 -6.51 -6.44
CA ASN A 157 -0.13 -6.89 -7.27
C ASN A 157 -0.40 -5.85 -8.38
N LEU A 158 -0.08 -6.22 -9.63
CA LEU A 158 -0.30 -5.38 -10.81
C LEU A 158 -1.80 -5.09 -11.06
N ASP A 159 -2.68 -6.08 -10.85
CA ASP A 159 -4.11 -5.95 -11.12
C ASP A 159 -4.75 -4.88 -10.22
N GLU A 160 -4.33 -4.79 -8.95
CA GLU A 160 -4.78 -3.72 -8.07
C GLU A 160 -4.33 -2.35 -8.57
N TYR A 161 -3.09 -2.22 -9.06
CA TYR A 161 -2.58 -0.96 -9.60
C TYR A 161 -3.38 -0.53 -10.84
N LEU A 162 -3.63 -1.45 -11.77
CA LEU A 162 -4.43 -1.20 -12.97
C LEU A 162 -5.86 -0.78 -12.64
N ARG A 163 -6.50 -1.43 -11.66
CA ARG A 163 -7.88 -1.12 -11.23
C ARG A 163 -8.01 0.30 -10.67
N LEU A 164 -6.94 0.85 -10.11
CA LEU A 164 -6.89 2.23 -9.60
C LEU A 164 -6.53 3.25 -10.69
N GLY A 165 -6.52 2.87 -11.96
CA GLY A 165 -6.13 3.74 -13.08
C GLY A 165 -4.62 3.82 -13.29
N GLY A 166 -3.86 2.87 -12.75
CA GLY A 166 -2.43 2.74 -13.01
C GLY A 166 -2.13 2.55 -14.49
N TYR A 167 -1.03 3.13 -14.96
CA TYR A 167 -0.59 3.15 -16.36
C TYR A 167 -1.47 3.95 -17.34
N GLU A 168 -2.56 4.57 -16.90
CA GLU A 168 -3.38 5.40 -17.79
C GLU A 168 -2.64 6.66 -18.26
N ALA A 169 -1.80 7.26 -17.41
CA ALA A 169 -1.01 8.42 -17.78
C ALA A 169 0.13 8.04 -18.73
N ALA A 170 0.79 6.91 -18.50
CA ALA A 170 1.74 6.35 -19.45
C ALA A 170 1.07 6.02 -20.80
N ARG A 171 -0.09 5.36 -20.79
CA ARG A 171 -0.88 5.09 -22.01
C ARG A 171 -1.10 6.38 -22.79
N LYS A 172 -1.66 7.41 -22.15
CA LYS A 172 -1.89 8.73 -22.77
C LYS A 172 -0.61 9.33 -23.35
N ALA A 173 0.51 9.28 -22.62
CA ALA A 173 1.79 9.83 -23.06
C ALA A 173 2.32 9.13 -24.33
N PHE A 174 2.14 7.82 -24.44
CA PHE A 174 2.61 7.05 -25.60
C PHE A 174 1.65 7.09 -26.80
N THR A 175 0.33 7.09 -26.56
CA THR A 175 -0.67 6.95 -27.64
C THR A 175 -1.19 8.28 -28.16
N SER A 176 -1.10 9.35 -27.38
CA SER A 176 -1.89 10.57 -27.64
C SER A 176 -1.11 11.87 -27.44
N MET A 177 0.17 11.80 -27.04
CA MET A 177 1.00 12.99 -26.82
C MET A 177 2.33 12.89 -27.58
N THR A 178 2.80 14.05 -28.06
CA THR A 178 4.17 14.21 -28.52
C THR A 178 5.12 14.44 -27.34
N PRO A 179 6.43 14.14 -27.48
CA PRO A 179 7.44 14.46 -26.47
C PRO A 179 7.39 15.93 -26.00
N GLU A 180 7.20 16.87 -26.91
CA GLU A 180 7.06 18.32 -26.64
C GLU A 180 5.85 18.60 -25.76
N GLN A 181 4.70 18.00 -26.07
CA GLN A 181 3.47 18.18 -25.29
C GLN A 181 3.61 17.64 -23.87
N ILE A 182 4.34 16.54 -23.68
CA ILE A 182 4.61 15.98 -22.34
C ILE A 182 5.49 16.95 -21.55
N CYS A 183 6.59 17.41 -22.13
CA CYS A 183 7.46 18.41 -21.48
C CYS A 183 6.70 19.69 -21.11
N ALA A 184 5.83 20.18 -22.00
CA ALA A 184 5.00 21.34 -21.76
C ALA A 184 3.98 21.10 -20.63
N GLU A 185 3.33 19.95 -20.58
CA GLU A 185 2.39 19.57 -19.52
C GLU A 185 3.08 19.54 -18.14
N ILE A 186 4.24 18.90 -18.05
CA ILE A 186 5.04 18.90 -16.82
C ILE A 186 5.52 20.31 -16.47
N GLY A 187 5.86 21.13 -17.45
CA GLY A 187 6.17 22.55 -17.25
C GLY A 187 4.99 23.32 -16.64
N ARG A 188 3.78 23.16 -17.20
CA ARG A 188 2.55 23.80 -16.71
C ARG A 188 2.17 23.37 -15.30
N SER A 189 2.45 22.13 -14.92
CA SER A 189 2.19 21.63 -13.55
C SER A 189 3.00 22.35 -12.47
N GLY A 190 4.08 23.04 -12.84
CA GLY A 190 4.99 23.67 -11.88
C GLY A 190 5.84 22.66 -11.10
N LEU A 191 5.93 21.39 -11.54
CA LEU A 191 6.71 20.36 -10.85
C LEU A 191 8.20 20.74 -10.78
N ARG A 192 8.75 20.71 -9.57
CA ARG A 192 10.17 20.97 -9.28
C ARG A 192 10.84 19.70 -8.77
N GLY A 193 12.15 19.59 -9.00
CA GLY A 193 12.96 18.47 -8.51
C GLY A 193 12.86 18.32 -7.00
N ARG A 194 12.49 17.13 -6.53
CA ARG A 194 12.23 16.84 -5.10
C ARG A 194 13.45 16.37 -4.31
N GLY A 195 14.59 16.17 -4.96
CA GLY A 195 15.88 15.87 -4.30
C GLY A 195 16.63 17.10 -3.78
N GLY A 196 15.93 18.13 -3.30
CA GLY A 196 16.54 19.33 -2.70
C GLY A 196 16.74 20.51 -3.66
N GLY A 197 17.39 20.32 -4.81
CA GLY A 197 17.78 21.43 -5.70
C GLY A 197 16.62 22.20 -6.36
N GLY A 198 15.41 21.65 -6.39
CA GLY A 198 14.21 22.39 -6.78
C GLY A 198 14.20 22.91 -8.22
N PHE A 199 15.00 22.35 -9.13
CA PHE A 199 15.02 22.80 -10.53
C PHE A 199 13.70 22.42 -11.25
N PRO A 200 13.13 23.28 -12.13
CA PRO A 200 11.89 22.97 -12.84
C PRO A 200 12.02 21.71 -13.71
N THR A 201 11.20 20.70 -13.44
CA THR A 201 11.29 19.37 -14.06
C THR A 201 11.00 19.43 -15.56
N GLY A 202 9.96 20.15 -15.97
CA GLY A 202 9.60 20.31 -17.38
C GLY A 202 10.71 20.96 -18.20
N ARG A 203 11.41 21.97 -17.63
CA ARG A 203 12.57 22.61 -18.28
C ARG A 203 13.74 21.63 -18.42
N LYS A 204 13.99 20.81 -17.40
CA LYS A 204 15.05 19.78 -17.45
C LYS A 204 14.77 18.75 -18.54
N TRP A 205 13.53 18.27 -18.63
CA TRP A 205 13.13 17.29 -19.63
C TRP A 205 13.19 17.88 -21.04
N ASP A 206 12.69 19.10 -21.23
CA ASP A 206 12.72 19.75 -22.55
C ASP A 206 14.15 19.99 -23.04
N ALA A 207 15.05 20.42 -22.15
CA ALA A 207 16.47 20.56 -22.50
C ALA A 207 17.09 19.23 -22.95
N ALA A 208 16.79 18.11 -22.27
CA ALA A 208 17.26 16.77 -22.64
C ALA A 208 16.62 16.26 -23.95
N ARG A 209 15.34 16.56 -24.18
CA ARG A 209 14.63 16.25 -25.43
C ARG A 209 15.30 16.93 -26.62
N GLN A 210 15.69 18.20 -26.49
CA GLN A 210 16.32 18.99 -27.55
C GLN A 210 17.78 18.60 -27.85
N GLN A 211 18.46 17.91 -26.93
CA GLN A 211 19.84 17.50 -27.19
C GLN A 211 19.91 16.50 -28.35
N PRO A 212 20.86 16.69 -29.29
CA PRO A 212 21.11 15.73 -30.36
C PRO A 212 21.75 14.47 -29.79
N GLY A 213 21.41 13.31 -30.35
CA GLY A 213 21.92 12.02 -29.93
C GLY A 213 20.88 10.93 -30.07
N ALA A 214 21.29 9.80 -30.67
CA ALA A 214 20.40 8.67 -30.88
C ALA A 214 20.02 7.96 -29.57
N LYS A 215 20.90 8.02 -28.55
CA LYS A 215 20.72 7.32 -27.28
C LYS A 215 20.52 8.31 -26.14
N LYS A 216 19.48 8.07 -25.33
CA LYS A 216 19.13 8.86 -24.15
C LYS A 216 18.72 7.93 -23.03
N TYR A 217 18.89 8.41 -21.80
CA TYR A 217 18.63 7.63 -20.58
C TYR A 217 17.77 8.43 -19.61
N VAL A 218 16.94 7.72 -18.85
CA VAL A 218 16.32 8.25 -17.63
C VAL A 218 16.99 7.61 -16.43
N ILE A 219 17.48 8.42 -15.49
CA ILE A 219 18.09 7.91 -14.26
C ILE A 219 17.23 8.35 -13.08
N CYS A 220 16.68 7.39 -12.35
CA CYS A 220 16.01 7.59 -11.07
C CYS A 220 17.05 7.48 -9.95
N ASN A 221 17.35 8.60 -9.31
CA ASN A 221 18.18 8.59 -8.10
C ASN A 221 17.29 8.28 -6.89
N ALA A 222 17.42 7.07 -6.36
CA ALA A 222 16.75 6.59 -5.16
C ALA A 222 17.77 6.17 -4.07
N ASP A 223 18.92 6.84 -4.03
CA ASP A 223 19.96 6.64 -3.00
C ASP A 223 19.50 7.13 -1.62
N GLU A 224 18.71 8.21 -1.55
CA GLU A 224 18.11 8.76 -0.31
C GLU A 224 19.05 8.67 0.91
N GLY A 225 20.26 9.22 0.78
CA GLY A 225 21.31 9.13 1.79
C GLY A 225 21.11 10.01 3.04
N ASP A 226 20.21 10.99 2.96
CA ASP A 226 19.99 11.98 4.01
C ASP A 226 19.37 11.36 5.28
N PRO A 227 19.94 11.58 6.48
CA PRO A 227 19.36 11.09 7.73
C PRO A 227 17.92 11.55 7.93
N GLY A 228 17.02 10.60 8.20
CA GLY A 228 15.60 10.86 8.43
C GLY A 228 14.75 10.93 7.14
N ALA A 229 15.34 10.82 5.96
CA ALA A 229 14.59 10.70 4.70
C ALA A 229 14.24 9.24 4.41
N PHE A 230 12.95 8.96 4.16
CA PHE A 230 12.43 7.64 3.79
C PHE A 230 11.23 7.74 2.83
N MET A 231 11.07 8.88 2.17
CA MET A 231 9.97 9.16 1.25
C MET A 231 10.11 8.34 -0.04
N ASN A 232 11.32 8.25 -0.62
CA ASN A 232 11.58 7.45 -1.81
C ASN A 232 11.38 5.97 -1.50
N CYS A 233 11.91 5.53 -0.36
CA CYS A 233 11.72 4.19 0.16
C CYS A 233 10.23 3.84 0.28
N SER A 234 9.43 4.73 0.87
CA SER A 234 7.99 4.51 1.06
C SER A 234 7.23 4.33 -0.26
N VAL A 235 7.59 5.08 -1.30
CA VAL A 235 6.97 4.94 -2.63
C VAL A 235 7.39 3.64 -3.30
N MET A 236 8.68 3.31 -3.33
CA MET A 236 9.18 2.09 -3.97
C MET A 236 8.71 0.82 -3.26
N GLU A 237 8.62 0.85 -1.93
CA GLU A 237 8.08 -0.26 -1.16
C GLU A 237 6.57 -0.36 -1.27
N GLY A 238 5.84 0.76 -1.37
CA GLY A 238 4.39 0.81 -1.26
C GLY A 238 3.62 0.85 -2.57
N ASN A 239 4.24 1.34 -3.65
CA ASN A 239 3.66 1.42 -4.98
C ASN A 239 4.78 1.51 -6.05
N PRO A 240 5.54 0.43 -6.28
CA PRO A 240 6.65 0.42 -7.24
C PRO A 240 6.20 0.73 -8.68
N HIS A 241 4.98 0.30 -9.06
CA HIS A 241 4.44 0.56 -10.40
C HIS A 241 4.25 2.05 -10.68
N SER A 242 3.92 2.88 -9.67
CA SER A 242 3.86 4.34 -9.85
C SER A 242 5.21 4.97 -10.20
N VAL A 243 6.32 4.41 -9.70
CA VAL A 243 7.67 4.84 -10.07
C VAL A 243 7.96 4.48 -11.52
N ILE A 244 7.64 3.23 -11.92
CA ILE A 244 7.81 2.74 -13.28
C ILE A 244 6.99 3.58 -14.27
N GLU A 245 5.72 3.86 -13.97
CA GLU A 245 4.88 4.70 -14.81
C GLU A 245 5.48 6.11 -15.00
N GLY A 246 5.99 6.72 -13.92
CA GLY A 246 6.70 8.00 -14.00
C GLY A 246 7.94 7.93 -14.90
N LEU A 247 8.71 6.84 -14.83
CA LEU A 247 9.89 6.62 -15.68
C LEU A 247 9.51 6.42 -17.15
N MET A 248 8.44 5.68 -17.43
CA MET A 248 7.93 5.50 -18.80
C MET A 248 7.52 6.84 -19.42
N ILE A 249 6.81 7.68 -18.67
CA ILE A 249 6.41 9.02 -19.12
C ILE A 249 7.64 9.90 -19.37
N ALA A 250 8.61 9.89 -18.46
CA ALA A 250 9.86 10.64 -18.61
C ALA A 250 10.66 10.17 -19.84
N ALA A 251 10.75 8.86 -20.05
CA ALA A 251 11.46 8.27 -21.18
C ALA A 251 10.81 8.69 -22.50
N ARG A 252 9.48 8.62 -22.57
CA ARG A 252 8.71 9.12 -23.72
C ARG A 252 8.92 10.61 -23.97
N ALA A 253 8.98 11.43 -22.91
CA ALA A 253 9.14 12.88 -23.03
C ALA A 253 10.48 13.31 -23.62
N ILE A 254 11.56 12.55 -23.36
CA ILE A 254 12.91 12.91 -23.81
C ILE A 254 13.39 12.08 -25.00
N GLY A 255 12.68 11.00 -25.34
CA GLY A 255 13.09 10.03 -26.36
C GLY A 255 14.16 9.06 -25.87
N ALA A 256 14.09 8.65 -24.59
CA ALA A 256 14.93 7.59 -24.04
C ALA A 256 14.26 6.22 -24.21
N ASP A 257 15.07 5.20 -24.43
CA ASP A 257 14.68 3.79 -24.54
C ASP A 257 15.19 2.94 -23.36
N GLU A 258 16.02 3.52 -22.49
CA GLU A 258 16.53 2.89 -21.28
C GLU A 258 16.33 3.78 -20.05
N ALA A 259 15.95 3.14 -18.94
CA ALA A 259 15.83 3.76 -17.63
C ALA A 259 16.56 2.94 -16.57
N TYR A 260 17.28 3.62 -15.68
CA TYR A 260 18.00 3.02 -14.57
C TYR A 260 17.44 3.54 -13.24
N VAL A 261 17.18 2.63 -12.31
CA VAL A 261 16.80 2.99 -10.93
C VAL A 261 17.97 2.65 -10.03
N TYR A 262 18.65 3.69 -9.54
CA TYR A 262 19.75 3.54 -8.60
C TYR A 262 19.20 3.56 -7.18
N ILE A 263 19.13 2.37 -6.55
CA ILE A 263 18.61 2.19 -5.19
C ILE A 263 19.78 1.82 -4.28
N ARG A 264 19.88 2.49 -3.13
CA ARG A 264 20.89 2.19 -2.11
C ARG A 264 20.78 0.73 -1.60
N ALA A 265 21.90 0.16 -1.16
CA ALA A 265 21.94 -1.23 -0.69
C ALA A 265 21.11 -1.47 0.58
N GLU A 266 20.91 -0.43 1.40
CA GLU A 266 20.20 -0.47 2.68
C GLU A 266 18.69 -0.56 2.54
N TYR A 267 18.14 -0.50 1.32
CA TYR A 267 16.71 -0.69 1.03
C TYR A 267 16.42 -2.01 0.31
N PRO A 268 16.68 -3.18 0.94
CA PRO A 268 16.52 -4.48 0.29
C PRO A 268 15.07 -4.78 -0.11
N LEU A 269 14.10 -4.25 0.65
CA LEU A 269 12.67 -4.40 0.34
C LEU A 269 12.28 -3.63 -0.93
N ALA A 270 12.73 -2.38 -1.06
CA ALA A 270 12.52 -1.57 -2.25
C ALA A 270 13.16 -2.22 -3.49
N VAL A 271 14.41 -2.70 -3.38
CA VAL A 271 15.10 -3.41 -4.48
C VAL A 271 14.29 -4.63 -4.93
N ARG A 272 13.82 -5.46 -3.98
CA ARG A 272 13.03 -6.65 -4.32
C ARG A 272 11.72 -6.31 -5.01
N ARG A 273 10.96 -5.35 -4.47
CA ARG A 273 9.65 -4.96 -5.02
C ARG A 273 9.77 -4.27 -6.38
N MET A 274 10.75 -3.38 -6.54
CA MET A 274 11.04 -2.76 -7.85
C MET A 274 11.43 -3.82 -8.89
N LYS A 275 12.28 -4.79 -8.54
CA LYS A 275 12.64 -5.89 -9.45
C LYS A 275 11.46 -6.79 -9.84
N LYS A 276 10.51 -6.99 -8.93
CA LYS A 276 9.29 -7.77 -9.21
C LYS A 276 8.29 -6.99 -10.09
N ALA A 277 8.29 -5.66 -10.00
CA ALA A 277 7.39 -4.79 -10.73
C ALA A 277 7.86 -4.48 -12.17
N VAL A 278 9.15 -4.63 -12.46
CA VAL A 278 9.76 -4.58 -13.81
C VAL A 278 9.55 -5.91 -14.51
#